data_AF-A0A094AMD6-F1
#
_entry.id   AF-A0A094AMD6-F1
#
_cell.length_a   1.000
_cell.length_b   1.000
_cell.length_c   1.000
_cell.angle_alpha   90.00
_cell.angle_beta   90.00
_cell.angle_gamma   90.00
#
_symmetry.space_group_name_H-M   'P 1'
#
loop_
_entity.id
_entity.type
_entity.pdbx_description
1 polymer ?
#
loop_
_entity_poly.entity_id
_entity_poly.type
_entity_poly.pdbx_seq_one_letter_code
_entity_poly.pdbx_strand_id
1 'polypeptide(L)'
;MSSKQHSGSRKASVGTGLRKRTWCFNEFVSRGEVVLAGSRGGLRSAIAPTASQALSTGYIQYAPLIIIQLHAAGTTMRETEEVLSLDLEDNDYLYRIRRGKRVVYVSVLHADIIPLDHRTDGPRILSCLRCLPEWNEEWKTLTVTKSPNGVECTFNKFSPHALDHRAILTCADHRFNLLKLEHSERISDRISRVVVCGRVCVLKIARFQHELEALEKEIRAYGVLMNHRFSLVPEFIGFVYEEEENRVIGFLIEELHGRHPNIRDLRTCKYTVEQLHSIGIIHGDLNRYNIIITGHEAKLIDFEASTLQKEGHHEEATDELRKLTEKLLDSSEEGLR
;
A
#
# COMPACT_ATOMS: atom_id res chain seq x y z
N MET A 1 34.59 17.78 49.23
CA MET A 1 34.46 19.25 49.16
C MET A 1 34.08 19.57 47.71
N SER A 2 32.77 19.71 47.39
CA SER A 2 32.04 20.99 47.19
C SER A 2 32.80 21.90 46.21
N SER A 3 32.32 22.37 45.05
CA SER A 3 31.01 22.92 44.62
C SER A 3 31.11 23.21 43.10
N LYS A 4 30.14 22.86 42.23
CA LYS A 4 29.02 23.67 41.65
C LYS A 4 29.33 25.12 41.20
N GLN A 5 29.17 25.39 39.89
CA GLN A 5 28.30 26.41 39.21
C GLN A 5 28.83 26.70 37.78
N HIS A 6 28.10 26.47 36.68
CA HIS A 6 26.94 27.18 36.08
C HIS A 6 27.27 28.45 35.25
N SER A 7 27.16 28.32 33.92
CA SER A 7 26.53 29.27 32.98
C SER A 7 26.19 28.48 31.69
N GLY A 8 25.05 28.56 31.00
CA GLY A 8 23.88 29.41 31.12
C GLY A 8 23.79 30.42 29.97
N SER A 9 23.15 30.07 28.84
CA SER A 9 21.98 30.77 28.26
C SER A 9 21.82 30.67 26.72
N ARG A 10 20.70 30.05 26.31
CA ARG A 10 19.66 30.46 25.31
C ARG A 10 20.05 30.77 23.85
N LYS A 11 19.56 29.95 22.90
CA LYS A 11 18.30 30.05 22.09
C LYS A 11 18.43 30.95 20.84
N ALA A 12 18.28 30.34 19.67
CA ALA A 12 17.31 30.79 18.66
C ALA A 12 16.95 29.63 17.71
N SER A 13 15.67 29.30 17.72
CA SER A 13 14.96 28.42 16.78
C SER A 13 14.74 29.12 15.45
N VAL A 14 14.93 28.41 14.34
CA VAL A 14 14.17 28.67 13.11
C VAL A 14 13.66 27.31 12.64
N GLY A 15 12.35 27.10 12.81
CA GLY A 15 11.64 25.97 12.24
C GLY A 15 11.30 26.28 10.79
N THR A 16 11.59 25.34 9.90
CA THR A 16 11.02 25.28 8.56
C THR A 16 10.23 23.98 8.47
N GLY A 17 8.93 24.08 8.76
CA GLY A 17 7.97 23.05 8.40
C GLY A 17 7.80 23.07 6.88
N LEU A 18 8.39 22.10 6.19
CA LEU A 18 8.01 21.80 4.82
C LEU A 18 6.96 20.68 4.85
N ARG A 19 5.74 21.07 4.49
CA ARG A 19 4.59 20.19 4.26
C ARG A 19 4.95 19.18 3.17
N LYS A 20 4.99 17.90 3.51
CA LYS A 20 4.94 16.81 2.53
C LYS A 20 3.62 16.90 1.78
N ARG A 21 3.65 17.35 0.51
CA ARG A 21 2.52 17.24 -0.41
C ARG A 21 2.68 15.91 -1.14
N THR A 22 1.94 14.91 -0.69
CA THR A 22 1.76 13.66 -1.45
C THR A 22 0.89 13.98 -2.66
N TRP A 23 1.40 13.74 -3.86
CA TRP A 23 0.65 13.89 -5.10
C TRP A 23 -0.06 12.56 -5.40
N CYS A 24 -1.39 12.55 -5.36
CA CYS A 24 -2.19 11.41 -5.82
C CYS A 24 -2.18 11.35 -7.35
N PHE A 25 -1.83 10.18 -7.89
CA PHE A 25 -1.88 9.88 -9.32
C PHE A 25 -3.16 9.07 -9.62
N ASN A 26 -3.94 9.54 -10.60
CA ASN A 26 -5.15 8.99 -11.23
C ASN A 26 -6.49 9.04 -10.47
N GLU A 27 -7.17 10.19 -10.61
CA GLU A 27 -8.60 10.23 -10.91
C GLU A 27 -8.80 10.03 -12.44
N PHE A 28 -9.91 9.39 -12.80
CA PHE A 28 -10.46 9.11 -14.15
C PHE A 28 -10.23 7.71 -14.77
N VAL A 29 -11.39 7.03 -14.91
CA VAL A 29 -11.83 5.90 -15.77
C VAL A 29 -12.31 4.74 -14.89
N SER A 30 -13.59 4.35 -14.81
CA SER A 30 -14.83 4.83 -15.39
C SER A 30 -15.97 4.25 -14.55
N ARG A 31 -16.82 5.09 -13.95
CA ARG A 31 -18.17 4.69 -13.55
C ARG A 31 -19.05 4.74 -14.80
N GLY A 32 -19.48 3.57 -15.27
CA GLY A 32 -20.54 3.46 -16.25
C GLY A 32 -21.88 3.70 -15.58
N GLU A 33 -22.53 4.82 -15.88
CA GLU A 33 -23.97 4.95 -15.73
C GLU A 33 -24.56 5.71 -16.91
N VAL A 34 -25.50 5.05 -17.57
CA VAL A 34 -26.32 5.55 -18.66
C VAL A 34 -27.36 6.49 -18.06
N VAL A 35 -27.27 7.79 -18.35
CA VAL A 35 -28.35 8.74 -18.09
C VAL A 35 -29.13 8.94 -19.38
N LEU A 36 -30.34 8.40 -19.41
CA LEU A 36 -31.37 8.68 -20.41
C LEU A 36 -31.84 10.12 -20.23
N ALA A 37 -31.56 10.98 -21.22
CA ALA A 37 -32.22 12.27 -21.37
C ALA A 37 -32.90 12.33 -22.74
N GLY A 38 -34.23 12.38 -22.70
CA GLY A 38 -35.06 12.54 -23.89
C GLY A 38 -34.94 13.94 -24.48
N SER A 39 -34.88 14.02 -25.80
CA SER A 39 -35.39 15.17 -26.53
C SER A 39 -35.80 14.81 -27.95
N ARG A 40 -36.87 15.49 -28.36
CA ARG A 40 -37.68 15.31 -29.56
C ARG A 40 -36.94 15.72 -30.84
N GLY A 41 -37.32 15.09 -31.95
CA GLY A 41 -36.95 15.44 -33.32
C GLY A 41 -36.30 14.23 -34.00
N GLY A 42 -36.91 13.48 -34.91
CA GLY A 42 -37.94 13.82 -35.87
C GLY A 42 -37.31 13.95 -37.26
N LEU A 43 -36.94 12.83 -37.88
CA LEU A 43 -36.85 12.70 -39.35
C LEU A 43 -36.72 11.20 -39.75
N ARG A 44 -37.76 10.74 -40.45
CA ARG A 44 -37.84 9.80 -41.59
C ARG A 44 -36.52 9.15 -42.04
N SER A 45 -36.45 7.93 -42.57
CA SER A 45 -37.34 6.80 -42.84
C SER A 45 -36.45 5.77 -43.54
N ALA A 46 -36.47 4.50 -43.15
CA ALA A 46 -36.28 3.37 -44.08
C ALA A 46 -36.59 2.06 -43.34
N ILE A 47 -37.57 1.36 -43.89
CA ILE A 47 -38.19 0.13 -43.38
C ILE A 47 -37.56 -1.05 -44.11
N ALA A 48 -37.00 -1.99 -43.32
CA ALA A 48 -37.06 -3.47 -43.41
C ALA A 48 -36.63 -4.18 -44.73
N PRO A 49 -36.41 -5.53 -44.76
CA PRO A 49 -36.67 -6.50 -43.70
C PRO A 49 -35.56 -7.53 -43.42
N THR A 50 -35.68 -8.09 -42.22
CA THR A 50 -35.21 -9.41 -41.82
C THR A 50 -35.95 -10.52 -42.58
N ALA A 51 -35.24 -11.58 -42.95
CA ALA A 51 -35.84 -12.86 -43.31
C ALA A 51 -34.98 -14.01 -42.79
N SER A 52 -35.55 -14.70 -41.80
CA SER A 52 -35.20 -16.04 -41.38
C SER A 52 -35.89 -17.06 -42.29
N GLN A 53 -35.28 -18.24 -42.40
CA GLN A 53 -35.79 -19.52 -42.91
C GLN A 53 -35.73 -19.80 -44.42
N ALA A 54 -34.88 -20.77 -44.79
CA ALA A 54 -35.25 -21.87 -45.70
C ALA A 54 -34.32 -23.07 -45.48
N LEU A 55 -34.94 -24.23 -45.22
CA LEU A 55 -34.35 -25.55 -45.06
C LEU A 55 -33.96 -26.18 -46.41
N SER A 56 -33.08 -27.18 -46.32
CA SER A 56 -33.03 -28.38 -47.18
C SER A 56 -32.40 -28.26 -48.57
N THR A 57 -31.17 -28.76 -48.68
CA THR A 57 -30.65 -29.79 -49.63
C THR A 57 -29.12 -29.66 -49.59
N GLY A 58 -28.37 -30.62 -49.07
CA GLY A 58 -28.01 -31.84 -49.79
C GLY A 58 -26.76 -31.58 -50.64
N TYR A 59 -25.61 -32.11 -50.19
CA TYR A 59 -24.32 -32.36 -50.86
C TYR A 59 -23.10 -31.76 -50.15
N ILE A 60 -22.46 -32.64 -49.37
CA ILE A 60 -21.11 -32.48 -48.82
C ILE A 60 -20.14 -32.77 -49.96
N GLN A 61 -19.27 -31.80 -50.29
CA GLN A 61 -18.10 -32.04 -51.14
C GLN A 61 -16.87 -31.51 -50.39
N TYR A 62 -16.03 -32.44 -49.95
CA TYR A 62 -14.78 -32.19 -49.27
C TYR A 62 -13.78 -31.52 -50.22
N ALA A 63 -13.30 -30.33 -49.86
CA ALA A 63 -12.08 -29.74 -50.41
C ALA A 63 -10.98 -29.83 -49.33
N PRO A 64 -9.76 -30.29 -49.64
CA PRO A 64 -8.69 -30.35 -48.66
C PRO A 64 -8.14 -28.95 -48.38
N LEU A 65 -8.28 -28.49 -47.13
CA LEU A 65 -7.58 -27.32 -46.61
C LEU A 65 -6.09 -27.65 -46.49
N ILE A 66 -5.28 -26.95 -47.29
CA ILE A 66 -3.83 -26.88 -47.16
C ILE A 66 -3.53 -26.24 -45.80
N ILE A 67 -3.00 -27.03 -44.85
CA ILE A 67 -2.48 -26.52 -43.58
C ILE A 67 -1.15 -25.83 -43.89
N ILE A 68 -1.17 -24.51 -43.98
CA ILE A 68 0.04 -23.70 -43.94
C ILE A 68 0.50 -23.69 -42.48
N GLN A 69 1.58 -24.43 -42.22
CA GLN A 69 2.23 -24.49 -40.91
C GLN A 69 3.02 -23.19 -40.69
N LEU A 70 2.32 -22.16 -40.21
CA LEU A 70 2.94 -20.95 -39.67
C LEU A 70 3.73 -21.36 -38.42
N HIS A 71 5.06 -21.44 -38.57
CA HIS A 71 5.97 -21.47 -37.45
C HIS A 71 5.73 -20.21 -36.62
N ALA A 72 5.10 -20.37 -35.45
CA ALA A 72 5.08 -19.32 -34.44
C ALA A 72 6.53 -19.10 -34.00
N ALA A 73 7.15 -18.05 -34.55
CA ALA A 73 8.31 -17.44 -33.92
C ALA A 73 7.91 -17.15 -32.47
N GLY A 74 8.63 -17.76 -31.53
CA GLY A 74 8.38 -17.64 -30.11
C GLY A 74 8.22 -16.17 -29.75
N THR A 75 6.99 -15.76 -29.50
CA THR A 75 6.72 -14.51 -28.82
C THR A 75 7.11 -14.80 -27.38
N THR A 76 8.39 -14.56 -27.04
CA THR A 76 8.77 -14.33 -25.65
C THR A 76 7.81 -13.27 -25.14
N MET A 77 6.86 -13.68 -24.30
CA MET A 77 6.00 -12.72 -23.62
C MET A 77 6.96 -11.73 -22.98
N ARG A 78 6.95 -10.47 -23.43
CA ARG A 78 7.68 -9.43 -22.72
C ARG A 78 7.12 -9.48 -21.31
N GLU A 79 7.97 -9.84 -20.36
CA GLU A 79 7.59 -9.85 -18.96
C GLU A 79 6.96 -8.50 -18.65
N THR A 80 5.76 -8.51 -18.06
CA THR A 80 5.04 -7.28 -17.78
C THR A 80 5.87 -6.44 -16.80
N GLU A 81 6.23 -5.24 -17.22
CA GLU A 81 6.92 -4.26 -16.39
C GLU A 81 5.94 -3.17 -15.95
N GLU A 82 5.97 -2.83 -14.66
CA GLU A 82 5.03 -1.88 -14.06
C GLU A 82 5.70 -1.13 -12.92
N VAL A 83 5.52 0.19 -12.86
CA VAL A 83 5.93 0.99 -11.70
C VAL A 83 4.89 0.80 -10.61
N LEU A 84 5.27 0.13 -9.52
CA LEU A 84 4.39 -0.19 -8.40
C LEU A 84 4.30 0.96 -7.40
N SER A 85 5.41 1.64 -7.15
CA SER A 85 5.49 2.72 -6.16
C SER A 85 6.62 3.68 -6.50
N LEU A 86 6.48 4.92 -6.05
CA LEU A 86 7.45 6.00 -6.21
C LEU A 86 7.62 6.74 -4.89
N ASP A 87 8.84 7.16 -4.60
CA ASP A 87 9.21 8.10 -3.55
C ASP A 87 10.04 9.21 -4.21
N LEU A 88 9.52 10.43 -4.19
CA LEU A 88 10.08 11.56 -4.91
C LEU A 88 10.54 12.61 -3.91
N GLU A 89 11.84 12.81 -3.83
CA GLU A 89 12.44 13.96 -3.14
C GLU A 89 12.79 15.05 -4.16
N ASP A 90 13.33 16.18 -3.71
CA ASP A 90 13.58 17.34 -4.58
C ASP A 90 14.56 17.00 -5.72
N ASN A 91 15.58 16.17 -5.43
CA ASN A 91 16.69 15.90 -6.35
C ASN A 91 16.93 14.42 -6.65
N ASP A 92 16.29 13.52 -5.92
CA ASP A 92 16.39 12.07 -6.11
C ASP A 92 15.03 11.38 -6.04
N TYR A 93 14.94 10.27 -6.76
CA TYR A 93 13.72 9.51 -6.95
C TYR A 93 14.00 8.03 -6.71
N LEU A 94 13.10 7.36 -6.02
CA LEU A 94 13.15 5.93 -5.82
C LEU A 94 11.90 5.28 -6.40
N TYR A 95 12.10 4.41 -7.38
CA TYR A 95 11.02 3.66 -8.01
C TYR A 95 11.09 2.19 -7.60
N ARG A 96 9.94 1.64 -7.20
CA ARG A 96 9.75 0.20 -7.00
C ARG A 96 9.00 -0.36 -8.20
N ILE A 97 9.60 -1.30 -8.92
CA ILE A 97 9.17 -1.72 -10.26
C ILE A 97 8.99 -3.24 -10.28
N ARG A 98 7.84 -3.70 -10.76
CA ARG A 98 7.63 -5.10 -11.12
C ARG A 98 8.32 -5.37 -12.45
N ARG A 99 9.14 -6.43 -12.52
CA ARG A 99 9.68 -7.00 -13.75
C ARG A 99 9.33 -8.48 -13.78
N GLY A 100 8.24 -8.82 -14.47
CA GLY A 100 7.70 -10.17 -14.49
C GLY A 100 7.31 -10.68 -13.10
N LYS A 101 8.09 -11.63 -12.58
CA LYS A 101 7.90 -12.23 -11.24
C LYS A 101 8.77 -11.59 -10.15
N ARG A 102 9.57 -10.58 -10.49
CA ARG A 102 10.51 -9.92 -9.59
C ARG A 102 10.06 -8.50 -9.29
N VAL A 103 10.49 -7.98 -8.15
CA VAL A 103 10.31 -6.57 -7.80
C VAL A 103 11.68 -5.97 -7.56
N VAL A 104 12.02 -4.94 -8.33
CA VAL A 104 13.33 -4.30 -8.32
C VAL A 104 13.20 -2.82 -7.97
N TYR A 105 14.32 -2.21 -7.61
CA TYR A 105 14.37 -0.80 -7.20
C TYR A 105 15.30 -0.02 -8.09
N VAL A 106 14.91 1.21 -8.43
CA VAL A 106 15.74 2.14 -9.18
C VAL A 106 15.82 3.45 -8.42
N SER A 107 17.01 3.77 -7.92
CA SER A 107 17.32 5.03 -7.25
C SER A 107 18.01 5.96 -8.24
N VAL A 108 17.34 7.03 -8.63
CA VAL A 108 17.83 8.05 -9.55
C VAL A 108 18.28 9.25 -8.74
N LEU A 109 19.59 9.48 -8.64
CA LEU A 109 20.19 10.49 -7.75
C LEU A 109 20.41 11.86 -8.42
N HIS A 110 19.75 12.11 -9.55
CA HIS A 110 19.83 13.38 -10.24
C HIS A 110 18.55 13.67 -11.02
N ALA A 111 17.92 14.80 -10.71
CA ALA A 111 16.62 15.21 -11.24
C ALA A 111 16.52 15.16 -12.78
N ASP A 112 17.54 15.65 -13.48
CA ASP A 112 17.57 15.73 -14.95
C ASP A 112 17.55 14.39 -15.70
N ILE A 113 17.77 13.26 -15.02
CA ILE A 113 17.79 11.95 -15.68
C ILE A 113 16.38 11.56 -16.15
N ILE A 114 15.35 11.96 -15.39
CA ILE A 114 13.95 11.75 -15.76
C ILE A 114 13.28 13.13 -15.88
N PRO A 115 12.70 13.47 -17.06
CA PRO A 115 11.99 14.72 -17.26
C PRO A 115 10.89 14.93 -16.20
N LEU A 116 10.69 16.18 -15.77
CA LEU A 116 9.76 16.50 -14.68
C LEU A 116 8.33 15.97 -14.94
N ASP A 117 7.84 16.07 -16.16
CA ASP A 117 6.52 15.61 -16.59
C ASP A 117 6.43 14.08 -16.82
N HIS A 118 7.54 13.36 -16.61
CA HIS A 118 7.59 11.91 -16.68
C HIS A 118 7.63 11.27 -15.28
N ARG A 119 8.13 11.96 -14.24
CA ARG A 119 8.48 11.38 -12.92
C ARG A 119 7.35 10.67 -12.17
N THR A 120 6.10 10.90 -12.55
CA THR A 120 4.91 10.29 -11.93
C THR A 120 4.14 9.36 -12.85
N ASP A 121 4.46 9.31 -14.15
CA ASP A 121 3.76 8.49 -15.13
C ASP A 121 4.53 7.19 -15.38
N GLY A 122 4.00 6.07 -14.89
CA GLY A 122 4.63 4.74 -14.98
C GLY A 122 5.19 4.39 -16.37
N PRO A 123 4.39 4.47 -17.44
CA PRO A 123 4.85 4.21 -18.80
C PRO A 123 6.00 5.11 -19.25
N ARG A 124 5.95 6.43 -18.96
CA ARG A 124 7.03 7.37 -19.30
C ARG A 124 8.28 7.15 -18.47
N ILE A 125 8.16 6.85 -17.17
CA ILE A 125 9.29 6.44 -16.30
C ILE A 125 9.99 5.24 -16.93
N LEU A 126 9.24 4.18 -17.22
CA LEU A 126 9.80 2.96 -17.84
C LEU A 126 10.42 3.24 -19.20
N SER A 127 9.84 4.14 -20.01
CA SER A 127 10.44 4.55 -21.28
C SER A 127 11.82 5.17 -21.09
N CYS A 128 12.00 6.03 -20.09
CA CYS A 128 13.30 6.63 -19.79
C CYS A 128 14.29 5.59 -19.25
N LEU A 129 13.86 4.76 -18.29
CA LEU A 129 14.72 3.76 -17.66
C LEU A 129 15.19 2.67 -18.62
N ARG A 130 14.36 2.28 -19.59
CA ARG A 130 14.73 1.31 -20.65
C ARG A 130 15.80 1.81 -21.62
N CYS A 131 16.06 3.13 -21.66
CA CYS A 131 17.15 3.68 -22.45
C CYS A 131 18.51 3.53 -21.77
N LEU A 132 18.56 3.14 -20.49
CA LEU A 132 19.81 2.84 -19.80
C LEU A 132 20.40 1.54 -20.37
N PRO A 133 21.69 1.52 -20.80
CA PRO A 133 22.34 0.32 -21.32
C PRO A 133 22.21 -0.88 -20.37
N GLU A 134 22.30 -0.61 -19.07
CA GLU A 134 22.30 -1.60 -18.01
C GLU A 134 20.91 -2.11 -17.62
N TRP A 135 19.82 -1.58 -18.21
CA TRP A 135 18.45 -1.93 -17.84
C TRP A 135 18.17 -3.44 -17.95
N ASN A 136 18.72 -4.08 -18.98
CA ASN A 136 18.46 -5.50 -19.27
C ASN A 136 19.38 -6.47 -18.53
N GLU A 137 20.32 -5.95 -17.72
CA GLU A 137 21.20 -6.77 -16.89
C GLU A 137 20.47 -7.34 -15.66
N GLU A 138 21.11 -8.28 -14.97
CA GLU A 138 20.58 -8.90 -13.75
C GLU A 138 20.97 -8.11 -12.50
N TRP A 139 19.98 -7.43 -11.89
CA TRP A 139 20.15 -6.67 -10.65
C TRP A 139 18.87 -6.68 -9.81
N LYS A 140 19.00 -6.48 -8.49
CA LYS A 140 17.86 -6.27 -7.57
C LYS A 140 17.62 -4.78 -7.33
N THR A 141 18.70 -4.00 -7.27
CA THR A 141 18.62 -2.54 -7.17
C THR A 141 19.58 -1.90 -8.18
N LEU A 142 19.17 -0.76 -8.74
CA LEU A 142 19.94 0.02 -9.70
C LEU A 142 20.05 1.44 -9.17
N THR A 143 21.27 1.95 -9.00
CA THR A 143 21.51 3.36 -8.71
C THR A 143 21.96 4.04 -9.98
N VAL A 144 21.25 5.09 -10.37
CA VAL A 144 21.51 5.88 -11.57
C VAL A 144 21.99 7.26 -11.15
N THR A 145 23.21 7.59 -11.55
CA THR A 145 23.88 8.88 -11.27
C THR A 145 24.22 9.60 -12.56
N LYS A 146 24.47 10.91 -12.46
CA LYS A 146 24.98 11.72 -13.56
C LYS A 146 26.42 12.11 -13.25
N SER A 147 27.33 11.82 -14.18
CA SER A 147 28.72 12.24 -14.13
C SER A 147 29.03 13.16 -15.32
N PRO A 148 30.22 13.79 -15.37
CA PRO A 148 30.65 14.55 -16.53
C PRO A 148 30.67 13.75 -17.84
N ASN A 149 30.76 12.41 -17.74
CA ASN A 149 30.82 11.50 -18.89
C ASN A 149 29.44 11.00 -19.34
N GLY A 150 28.36 11.40 -18.65
CA GLY A 150 26.99 11.00 -18.96
C GLY A 150 26.27 10.37 -17.78
N VAL A 151 25.37 9.44 -18.08
CA VAL A 151 24.64 8.67 -17.06
C VAL A 151 25.46 7.43 -16.70
N GLU A 152 25.61 7.19 -15.41
CA GLU A 152 26.31 6.03 -14.85
C GLU A 152 25.36 5.19 -13.99
N CYS A 153 25.48 3.88 -14.12
CA CYS A 153 24.66 2.91 -13.41
C CYS A 153 25.51 2.06 -12.47
N THR A 154 25.04 1.84 -11.24
CA THR A 154 25.67 0.92 -10.28
C THR A 154 24.65 -0.10 -9.79
N PHE A 155 24.98 -1.39 -9.90
CA PHE A 155 24.13 -2.47 -9.43
C PHE A 155 24.25 -2.72 -7.94
N ASN A 156 23.13 -3.03 -7.30
CA ASN A 156 23.05 -3.59 -5.95
C ASN A 156 23.76 -2.74 -4.88
N LYS A 157 23.79 -1.40 -5.07
CA LYS A 157 24.40 -0.46 -4.12
C LYS A 157 23.70 -0.48 -2.75
N PHE A 158 22.44 -0.90 -2.73
CA PHE A 158 21.65 -1.12 -1.52
C PHE A 158 20.82 -2.40 -1.66
N SER A 159 20.44 -2.98 -0.54
CA SER A 159 19.55 -4.15 -0.51
C SER A 159 18.09 -3.72 -0.63
N PRO A 160 17.23 -4.49 -1.34
CA PRO A 160 15.79 -4.35 -1.22
C PRO A 160 15.35 -4.43 0.25
N HIS A 161 14.38 -3.60 0.63
CA HIS A 161 13.92 -3.53 2.01
C HIS A 161 13.17 -4.82 2.43
N ALA A 162 13.28 -5.17 3.71
CA ALA A 162 12.58 -6.27 4.36
C ALA A 162 12.46 -6.01 5.87
N LEU A 163 11.42 -6.53 6.51
CA LEU A 163 11.22 -6.47 7.95
C LEU A 163 12.33 -7.20 8.70
N ASP A 164 12.69 -6.69 9.89
CA ASP A 164 13.61 -7.41 10.78
C ASP A 164 13.03 -8.77 11.18
N HIS A 165 13.83 -9.83 11.06
CA HIS A 165 13.41 -11.19 11.41
C HIS A 165 12.84 -11.29 12.83
N ARG A 166 13.36 -10.50 13.78
CA ARG A 166 12.88 -10.46 15.17
C ARG A 166 11.45 -9.94 15.28
N ALA A 167 11.03 -9.02 14.41
CA ALA A 167 9.65 -8.54 14.38
C ALA A 167 8.70 -9.67 13.92
N ILE A 168 9.13 -10.45 12.93
CA ILE A 168 8.34 -11.53 12.32
C ILE A 168 8.07 -12.67 13.31
N LEU A 169 9.02 -12.98 14.20
CA LEU A 169 8.90 -14.05 15.20
C LEU A 169 7.78 -13.85 16.23
N THR A 170 7.18 -12.67 16.28
CA THR A 170 6.13 -12.34 17.26
C THR A 170 4.73 -12.81 16.83
N CYS A 171 4.56 -13.20 15.57
CA CYS A 171 3.25 -13.52 15.00
C CYS A 171 3.19 -14.88 14.29
N ALA A 172 1.98 -15.31 13.90
CA ALA A 172 1.78 -16.54 13.14
C ALA A 172 2.54 -16.50 11.81
N ASP A 173 3.20 -17.61 11.45
CA ASP A 173 4.16 -17.67 10.33
C ASP A 173 3.53 -18.10 9.00
N HIS A 174 2.24 -17.80 8.78
CA HIS A 174 1.65 -17.95 7.44
C HIS A 174 2.24 -16.91 6.51
N ARG A 175 2.68 -17.30 5.31
CA ARG A 175 3.36 -16.42 4.35
C ARG A 175 2.68 -16.43 2.98
N PHE A 176 2.47 -15.24 2.44
CA PHE A 176 1.79 -15.03 1.15
C PHE A 176 2.70 -14.25 0.20
N ASN A 177 2.81 -14.73 -1.04
CA ASN A 177 3.54 -14.01 -2.07
C ASN A 177 2.71 -12.84 -2.58
N LEU A 178 3.23 -11.61 -2.44
CA LEU A 178 2.53 -10.38 -2.85
C LEU A 178 2.00 -10.46 -4.29
N LEU A 179 2.81 -10.92 -5.23
CA LEU A 179 2.45 -10.95 -6.67
C LEU A 179 1.42 -12.04 -7.02
N LYS A 180 1.09 -12.92 -6.09
CA LYS A 180 0.07 -13.96 -6.24
C LYS A 180 -1.25 -13.61 -5.54
N LEU A 181 -1.29 -12.51 -4.79
CA LEU A 181 -2.51 -12.06 -4.14
C LEU A 181 -3.48 -11.48 -5.19
N GLU A 182 -4.75 -11.82 -5.05
CA GLU A 182 -5.82 -11.21 -5.84
C GLU A 182 -6.20 -9.88 -5.20
N HIS A 183 -5.83 -8.77 -5.84
CA HIS A 183 -6.18 -7.43 -5.37
C HIS A 183 -7.59 -7.06 -5.82
N SER A 184 -8.45 -6.69 -4.87
CA SER A 184 -9.81 -6.22 -5.17
C SER A 184 -9.89 -4.70 -5.23
N GLU A 185 -9.24 -3.99 -4.31
CA GLU A 185 -9.31 -2.52 -4.23
C GLU A 185 -8.07 -1.92 -3.57
N ARG A 186 -7.65 -0.74 -4.01
CA ARG A 186 -6.63 0.05 -3.33
C ARG A 186 -7.30 1.00 -2.34
N ILE A 187 -6.87 0.97 -1.07
CA ILE A 187 -7.34 1.90 -0.03
C ILE A 187 -6.42 3.12 0.03
N SER A 188 -5.12 2.87 0.10
CA SER A 188 -4.09 3.90 0.06
C SER A 188 -2.84 3.37 -0.65
N ASP A 189 -1.74 4.11 -0.61
CA ASP A 189 -0.48 3.66 -1.17
C ASP A 189 0.07 2.40 -0.51
N ARG A 190 -0.11 2.28 0.81
CA ARG A 190 0.42 1.18 1.63
C ARG A 190 -0.62 0.11 1.93
N ILE A 191 -1.90 0.39 1.63
CA ILE A 191 -3.03 -0.41 2.08
C ILE A 191 -3.91 -0.79 0.90
N SER A 192 -4.25 -2.07 0.78
CA SER A 192 -5.19 -2.56 -0.22
C SER A 192 -6.06 -3.70 0.32
N ARG A 193 -7.21 -3.92 -0.31
CA ARG A 193 -8.05 -5.10 -0.10
C ARG A 193 -7.57 -6.20 -1.03
N VAL A 194 -7.44 -7.40 -0.48
CA VAL A 194 -7.07 -8.61 -1.23
C VAL A 194 -7.98 -9.77 -0.84
N VAL A 195 -8.10 -10.76 -1.72
CA VAL A 195 -8.85 -11.99 -1.46
C VAL A 195 -7.90 -13.11 -1.08
N VAL A 196 -8.09 -13.69 0.11
CA VAL A 196 -7.33 -14.84 0.62
C VAL A 196 -8.31 -15.92 1.05
N CYS A 197 -8.20 -17.10 0.45
CA CYS A 197 -9.08 -18.24 0.73
C CYS A 197 -10.58 -17.89 0.69
N GLY A 198 -10.98 -17.05 -0.28
CA GLY A 198 -12.36 -16.59 -0.47
C GLY A 198 -12.84 -15.53 0.53
N ARG A 199 -11.97 -15.00 1.39
CA ARG A 199 -12.26 -13.91 2.34
C ARG A 199 -11.53 -12.64 1.94
N VAL A 200 -12.16 -11.50 2.12
CA VAL A 200 -11.49 -10.20 1.93
C VAL A 200 -10.65 -9.90 3.16
N CYS A 201 -9.40 -9.51 2.92
CA CYS A 201 -8.42 -9.13 3.93
C CYS A 201 -7.85 -7.76 3.60
N VAL A 202 -7.34 -7.07 4.61
CA VAL A 202 -6.58 -5.83 4.44
C VAL A 202 -5.10 -6.17 4.40
N LEU A 203 -4.46 -5.82 3.29
CA LEU A 203 -3.02 -5.89 3.09
C LEU A 203 -2.38 -4.56 3.49
N LYS A 204 -1.39 -4.60 4.37
CA LYS A 204 -0.50 -3.47 4.69
C LYS A 204 0.93 -3.81 4.28
N ILE A 205 1.59 -2.90 3.55
CA ILE A 205 2.98 -3.07 3.11
C ILE A 205 3.83 -1.84 3.41
N ALA A 206 5.12 -2.07 3.65
CA ALA A 206 6.15 -1.07 3.40
C ALA A 206 6.53 -1.16 1.92
N ARG A 207 6.44 -0.04 1.21
CA ARG A 207 6.91 0.14 -0.17
C ARG A 207 8.39 0.47 -0.23
N PHE A 208 8.91 1.09 0.82
CA PHE A 208 10.30 1.54 0.95
C PHE A 208 10.85 1.34 2.37
N GLN A 209 12.19 1.38 2.50
CA GLN A 209 12.91 1.16 3.75
C GLN A 209 12.44 2.07 4.89
N HIS A 210 12.15 3.35 4.60
CA HIS A 210 11.75 4.33 5.63
C HIS A 210 10.35 4.08 6.21
N GLU A 211 9.54 3.21 5.58
CA GLU A 211 8.20 2.85 6.07
C GLU A 211 8.23 1.62 7.00
N LEU A 212 9.36 0.89 7.06
CA LEU A 212 9.48 -0.34 7.85
C LEU A 212 9.34 -0.09 9.35
N GLU A 213 9.86 1.01 9.88
CA GLU A 213 9.83 1.25 11.33
C GLU A 213 8.39 1.31 11.87
N ALA A 214 7.51 2.01 11.17
CA ALA A 214 6.10 2.12 11.51
C ALA A 214 5.41 0.75 11.43
N LEU A 215 5.64 0.01 10.34
CA LEU A 215 5.07 -1.31 10.11
C LEU A 215 5.53 -2.32 11.17
N GLU A 216 6.80 -2.29 11.56
CA GLU A 216 7.35 -3.16 12.61
C GLU A 216 6.77 -2.85 13.99
N LYS A 217 6.47 -1.59 14.30
CA LYS A 217 5.78 -1.23 15.55
C LYS A 217 4.40 -1.87 15.60
N GLU A 218 3.64 -1.77 14.51
CA GLU A 218 2.32 -2.39 14.41
C GLU A 218 2.39 -3.92 14.54
N ILE A 219 3.34 -4.57 13.86
CA ILE A 219 3.55 -6.03 13.97
C ILE A 219 3.90 -6.44 15.40
N ARG A 220 4.78 -5.68 16.07
CA ARG A 220 5.14 -5.95 17.48
C ARG A 220 3.93 -5.80 18.40
N ALA A 221 3.05 -4.84 18.17
CA ALA A 221 1.79 -4.71 18.90
C ALA A 221 0.89 -5.94 18.67
N TYR A 222 0.72 -6.38 17.41
CA TYR A 222 -0.03 -7.61 17.10
C TYR A 222 0.53 -8.84 17.82
N GLY A 223 1.86 -8.97 17.92
CA GLY A 223 2.48 -10.04 18.67
C GLY A 223 2.07 -10.07 20.15
N VAL A 224 2.03 -8.91 20.80
CA VAL A 224 1.55 -8.79 22.20
C VAL A 224 0.05 -9.07 22.28
N LEU A 225 -0.76 -8.50 21.39
CA LEU A 225 -2.20 -8.69 21.32
C LEU A 225 -2.59 -10.18 21.23
N MET A 226 -1.90 -10.93 20.38
CA MET A 226 -2.14 -12.38 20.23
C MET A 226 -1.70 -13.18 21.46
N ASN A 227 -0.55 -12.86 22.06
CA ASN A 227 -0.09 -13.52 23.28
C ASN A 227 -1.10 -13.36 24.43
N HIS A 228 -1.77 -12.21 24.50
CA HIS A 228 -2.82 -11.93 25.47
C HIS A 228 -4.22 -12.36 25.02
N ARG A 229 -4.38 -12.94 23.82
CA ARG A 229 -5.68 -13.29 23.22
C ARG A 229 -6.67 -12.12 23.18
N PHE A 230 -6.16 -10.92 22.90
CA PHE A 230 -6.96 -9.72 22.81
C PHE A 230 -7.78 -9.71 21.51
N SER A 231 -9.11 -9.68 21.62
CA SER A 231 -10.03 -9.85 20.48
C SER A 231 -10.64 -8.55 19.95
N LEU A 232 -10.33 -7.40 20.56
CA LEU A 232 -10.87 -6.08 20.14
C LEU A 232 -9.98 -5.41 19.08
N VAL A 233 -9.44 -6.21 18.18
CA VAL A 233 -8.60 -5.84 17.02
C VAL A 233 -8.95 -6.77 15.84
N PRO A 234 -8.55 -6.43 14.59
CA PRO A 234 -8.58 -7.36 13.47
C PRO A 234 -7.78 -8.63 13.76
N GLU A 235 -8.22 -9.78 13.24
CA GLU A 235 -7.39 -11.00 13.26
C GLU A 235 -6.13 -10.83 12.39
N PHE A 236 -4.96 -11.23 12.90
CA PHE A 236 -3.74 -11.31 12.11
C PHE A 236 -3.73 -12.58 11.27
N ILE A 237 -3.68 -12.44 9.94
CA ILE A 237 -3.81 -13.56 9.00
C ILE A 237 -2.45 -14.15 8.61
N GLY A 238 -1.45 -13.29 8.38
CA GLY A 238 -0.12 -13.73 8.01
C GLY A 238 0.74 -12.65 7.38
N PHE A 239 1.98 -13.00 7.09
CA PHE A 239 2.99 -12.14 6.49
C PHE A 239 2.93 -12.15 4.96
N VAL A 240 3.40 -11.06 4.36
CA VAL A 240 3.48 -10.90 2.90
C VAL A 240 4.91 -10.64 2.47
N TYR A 241 5.36 -11.40 1.48
CA TYR A 241 6.74 -11.36 0.98
C TYR A 241 6.80 -11.08 -0.53
N GLU A 242 7.98 -10.66 -0.98
CA GLU A 242 8.34 -10.48 -2.39
C GLU A 242 9.50 -11.38 -2.78
N GLU A 243 9.42 -12.02 -3.96
CA GLU A 243 10.44 -12.91 -4.53
C GLU A 243 10.75 -14.16 -3.67
N GLU A 244 11.33 -13.97 -2.49
CA GLU A 244 11.78 -14.99 -1.55
C GLU A 244 10.99 -14.88 -0.22
N GLU A 245 10.65 -16.01 0.40
CA GLU A 245 9.79 -16.03 1.60
C GLU A 245 10.38 -15.27 2.80
N ASN A 246 11.70 -15.14 2.88
CA ASN A 246 12.40 -14.38 3.92
C ASN A 246 12.30 -12.85 3.73
N ARG A 247 11.98 -12.37 2.53
CA ARG A 247 11.88 -10.95 2.20
C ARG A 247 10.46 -10.46 2.47
N VAL A 248 10.11 -10.44 3.75
CA VAL A 248 8.80 -9.97 4.21
C VAL A 248 8.75 -8.45 4.17
N ILE A 249 7.73 -7.90 3.54
CA ILE A 249 7.53 -6.47 3.33
C ILE A 249 6.19 -5.97 3.89
N GLY A 250 5.35 -6.87 4.39
CA GLY A 250 4.02 -6.55 4.86
C GLY A 250 3.32 -7.68 5.59
N PHE A 251 2.04 -7.46 5.89
CA PHE A 251 1.17 -8.43 6.54
C PHE A 251 -0.30 -8.23 6.16
N LEU A 252 -1.11 -9.23 6.48
CA LEU A 252 -2.54 -9.32 6.23
C LEU A 252 -3.31 -9.37 7.54
N ILE A 253 -4.42 -8.65 7.59
CA ILE A 253 -5.37 -8.67 8.70
C ILE A 253 -6.80 -8.84 8.18
N GLU A 254 -7.69 -9.26 9.08
CA GLU A 254 -9.14 -9.25 8.88
C GLU A 254 -9.62 -7.88 8.38
N GLU A 255 -10.50 -7.87 7.36
CA GLU A 255 -11.27 -6.67 7.07
C GLU A 255 -12.40 -6.50 8.09
N LEU A 256 -12.41 -5.36 8.79
CA LEU A 256 -13.51 -5.02 9.68
C LEU A 256 -14.64 -4.33 8.93
N HIS A 257 -15.86 -4.80 9.15
CA HIS A 257 -17.07 -4.14 8.67
C HIS A 257 -17.78 -3.44 9.82
N GLY A 258 -17.82 -2.12 9.77
CA GLY A 258 -18.41 -1.33 10.83
C GLY A 258 -18.49 0.15 10.48
N ARG A 259 -18.78 0.96 11.49
CA ARG A 259 -18.81 2.43 11.37
C ARG A 259 -17.78 3.05 12.29
N HIS A 260 -17.31 4.25 11.95
CA HIS A 260 -16.54 5.03 12.91
C HIS A 260 -17.41 5.42 14.13
N PRO A 261 -16.84 5.47 15.33
CA PRO A 261 -17.53 5.92 16.52
C PRO A 261 -17.96 7.39 16.42
N ASN A 262 -18.97 7.72 17.22
CA ASN A 262 -19.33 9.08 17.61
C ASN A 262 -19.31 9.18 19.13
N ILE A 263 -19.62 10.36 19.68
CA ILE A 263 -19.58 10.62 21.11
C ILE A 263 -20.46 9.67 21.96
N ARG A 264 -21.53 9.10 21.39
CA ARG A 264 -22.38 8.12 22.10
C ARG A 264 -21.67 6.79 22.34
N ASP A 265 -20.65 6.48 21.54
CA ASP A 265 -19.83 5.28 21.66
C ASP A 265 -18.68 5.44 22.66
N LEU A 266 -18.51 6.63 23.26
CA LEU A 266 -17.39 6.96 24.14
C LEU A 266 -17.17 5.91 25.24
N ARG A 267 -18.25 5.39 25.82
CA ARG A 267 -18.16 4.36 26.87
C ARG A 267 -17.53 3.07 26.33
N THR A 268 -17.96 2.61 25.16
CA THR A 268 -17.43 1.41 24.51
C THR A 268 -15.98 1.62 24.09
N CYS A 269 -15.66 2.78 23.49
CA CYS A 269 -14.29 3.11 23.10
C CYS A 269 -13.35 3.17 24.32
N LYS A 270 -13.76 3.84 25.40
CA LYS A 270 -12.97 3.89 26.64
C LYS A 270 -12.71 2.51 27.20
N TYR A 271 -13.74 1.67 27.26
CA TYR A 271 -13.58 0.29 27.72
C TYR A 271 -12.54 -0.46 26.90
N THR A 272 -12.62 -0.45 25.56
CA THR A 272 -11.64 -1.11 24.70
C THR A 272 -10.21 -0.60 24.94
N VAL A 273 -10.04 0.72 25.08
CA VAL A 273 -8.73 1.34 25.29
C VAL A 273 -8.17 1.01 26.68
N GLU A 274 -9.02 0.97 27.71
CA GLU A 274 -8.62 0.51 29.05
C GLU A 274 -8.17 -0.96 29.02
N GLN A 275 -8.85 -1.82 28.25
CA GLN A 275 -8.40 -3.20 28.06
C GLN A 275 -7.05 -3.26 27.34
N LEU A 276 -6.83 -2.43 26.30
CA LEU A 276 -5.55 -2.32 25.61
C LEU A 276 -4.42 -1.89 26.57
N HIS A 277 -4.68 -0.88 27.40
CA HIS A 277 -3.72 -0.39 28.40
C HIS A 277 -3.39 -1.46 29.45
N SER A 278 -4.38 -2.28 29.83
CA SER A 278 -4.19 -3.34 30.84
C SER A 278 -3.20 -4.43 30.41
N ILE A 279 -3.01 -4.61 29.09
CA ILE A 279 -2.01 -5.53 28.53
C ILE A 279 -0.70 -4.83 28.14
N GLY A 280 -0.53 -3.57 28.58
CA GLY A 280 0.71 -2.81 28.43
C GLY A 280 0.92 -2.18 27.06
N ILE A 281 -0.14 -1.93 26.27
CA ILE A 281 -0.03 -1.24 24.98
C ILE A 281 -0.71 0.12 25.09
N ILE A 282 -0.03 1.19 24.65
CA ILE A 282 -0.67 2.47 24.33
C ILE A 282 -0.80 2.57 22.82
N HIS A 283 -1.92 3.07 22.32
CA HIS A 283 -2.13 3.18 20.88
C HIS A 283 -1.27 4.29 20.24
N GLY A 284 -1.11 5.43 20.91
CA GLY A 284 -0.22 6.55 20.54
C GLY A 284 -0.80 7.52 19.51
N ASP A 285 -1.71 7.05 18.66
CA ASP A 285 -2.46 7.88 17.70
C ASP A 285 -3.96 7.56 17.67
N LEU A 286 -4.56 7.50 18.87
CA LEU A 286 -5.98 7.19 18.99
C LEU A 286 -6.84 8.35 18.46
N ASN A 287 -7.61 8.07 17.43
CA ASN A 287 -8.59 8.99 16.84
C ASN A 287 -9.81 8.21 16.33
N ARG A 288 -10.88 8.91 15.94
CA ARG A 288 -12.13 8.25 15.50
C ARG A 288 -11.98 7.35 14.26
N TYR A 289 -10.98 7.58 13.41
CA TYR A 289 -10.74 6.79 12.21
C TYR A 289 -9.99 5.49 12.52
N ASN A 290 -9.21 5.48 13.61
CA ASN A 290 -8.49 4.31 14.12
C ASN A 290 -9.35 3.41 15.03
N ILE A 291 -10.67 3.64 15.05
CA ILE A 291 -11.63 2.84 15.80
C ILE A 291 -12.79 2.48 14.87
N ILE A 292 -13.15 1.19 14.86
CA ILE A 292 -14.30 0.67 14.11
C ILE A 292 -15.29 0.05 15.10
N ILE A 293 -16.54 0.52 15.06
CA ILE A 293 -17.63 -0.09 15.80
C ILE A 293 -18.22 -1.23 14.98
N THR A 294 -18.02 -2.46 15.47
CA THR A 294 -18.55 -3.70 14.90
C THR A 294 -19.64 -4.25 15.82
N GLY A 295 -20.91 -4.07 15.45
CA GLY A 295 -22.03 -4.42 16.32
C GLY A 295 -22.05 -3.55 17.59
N HIS A 296 -21.74 -4.16 18.74
CA HIS A 296 -21.69 -3.48 20.04
C HIS A 296 -20.26 -3.27 20.59
N GLU A 297 -19.26 -3.71 19.83
CA GLU A 297 -17.85 -3.65 20.24
C GLU A 297 -17.11 -2.55 19.48
N ALA A 298 -16.15 -1.92 20.15
CA ALA A 298 -15.17 -1.06 19.50
C ALA A 298 -13.90 -1.87 19.27
N LYS A 299 -13.44 -1.94 18.02
CA LYS A 299 -12.18 -2.54 17.62
C LYS A 299 -11.17 -1.45 17.23
N LEU A 300 -9.92 -1.63 17.65
CA LEU A 300 -8.83 -0.70 17.36
C LEU A 300 -8.02 -1.19 16.14
N ILE A 301 -7.55 -0.24 15.34
CA ILE A 301 -6.71 -0.49 14.16
C ILE A 301 -5.57 0.52 14.12
N ASP A 302 -4.52 0.22 13.36
CA ASP A 302 -3.39 1.15 13.10
C ASP A 302 -2.49 1.41 14.32
N PHE A 303 -1.69 0.40 14.68
CA PHE A 303 -0.76 0.47 15.82
C PHE A 303 0.64 1.00 15.44
N GLU A 304 0.79 1.73 14.34
CA GLU A 304 2.09 2.25 13.87
C GLU A 304 2.74 3.24 14.86
N ALA A 305 1.92 3.93 15.66
CA ALA A 305 2.35 4.86 16.70
C ALA A 305 2.40 4.23 18.10
N SER A 306 2.11 2.94 18.23
CA SER A 306 1.95 2.29 19.52
C SER A 306 3.26 2.18 20.31
N THR A 307 3.13 2.22 21.64
CA THR A 307 4.24 1.97 22.56
C THR A 307 3.90 0.77 23.45
N LEU A 308 4.88 -0.11 23.62
CA LEU A 308 4.81 -1.23 24.55
C LEU A 308 5.39 -0.77 25.88
N GLN A 309 4.53 -0.65 26.89
CA GLN A 309 4.94 -0.23 28.22
C GLN A 309 5.64 -1.37 28.96
N LYS A 310 6.69 -1.01 29.70
CA LYS A 310 7.16 -1.79 30.85
C LYS A 310 6.35 -1.36 32.08
N GLU A 311 6.25 -2.22 33.09
CA GLU A 311 5.46 -1.95 34.30
C GLU A 311 5.70 -0.53 34.86
N GLY A 312 4.64 0.27 35.05
CA GLY A 312 4.68 1.56 35.77
C GLY A 312 4.43 2.85 34.97
N HIS A 313 4.14 2.80 33.67
CA HIS A 313 3.94 4.01 32.84
C HIS A 313 2.48 4.53 32.79
N HIS A 314 1.85 4.74 33.93
CA HIS A 314 0.42 5.10 34.00
C HIS A 314 0.04 6.47 33.40
N GLU A 315 0.98 7.40 33.25
CA GLU A 315 0.69 8.78 32.83
C GLU A 315 0.25 8.89 31.36
N GLU A 316 0.97 8.25 30.43
CA GLU A 316 0.66 8.28 29.00
C GLU A 316 -0.69 7.61 28.68
N ALA A 317 -0.96 6.46 29.33
CA ALA A 317 -2.24 5.76 29.25
C ALA A 317 -3.41 6.65 29.74
N THR A 318 -3.22 7.32 30.88
CA THR A 318 -4.21 8.26 31.43
C THR A 318 -4.46 9.43 30.48
N ASP A 319 -3.39 9.98 29.88
CA ASP A 319 -3.49 11.10 28.94
C ASP A 319 -4.19 10.71 27.62
N GLU A 320 -3.91 9.51 27.08
CA GLU A 320 -4.62 8.96 25.91
C GLU A 320 -6.12 8.83 26.17
N LEU A 321 -6.52 8.26 27.31
CA LEU A 321 -7.94 8.15 27.70
C LEU A 321 -8.61 9.50 27.93
N ARG A 322 -7.89 10.48 28.48
CA ARG A 322 -8.39 11.83 28.71
C ARG A 322 -8.69 12.53 27.38
N LYS A 323 -7.78 12.40 26.40
CA LYS A 323 -7.89 13.03 25.07
C LYS A 323 -8.91 12.33 24.15
N LEU A 324 -9.28 11.07 24.42
CA LEU A 324 -10.21 10.31 23.59
C LEU A 324 -11.54 11.04 23.33
N THR A 325 -12.09 11.73 24.33
CA THR A 325 -13.36 12.45 24.17
C THR A 325 -13.26 13.53 23.08
N GLU A 326 -12.18 14.31 23.09
CA GLU A 326 -11.90 15.36 22.10
C GLU A 326 -11.66 14.74 20.72
N LYS A 327 -10.89 13.65 20.66
CA LYS A 327 -10.57 12.91 19.43
C LYS A 327 -11.77 12.24 18.75
N LEU A 328 -12.83 11.91 19.51
CA LEU A 328 -14.09 11.41 18.96
C LEU A 328 -15.01 12.52 18.44
N LEU A 329 -14.88 13.73 18.98
CA LEU A 329 -15.63 14.91 18.52
C LEU A 329 -14.96 15.58 17.33
N ASP A 330 -13.65 15.43 17.21
CA ASP A 330 -12.89 15.94 16.08
C ASP A 330 -13.34 15.28 14.77
N SER A 331 -13.89 16.11 13.89
CA SER A 331 -14.35 15.71 12.56
C SER A 331 -13.42 16.21 11.46
N SER A 332 -12.28 16.79 11.84
CA SER A 332 -11.23 17.11 10.88
C SER A 332 -10.75 15.83 10.19
N GLU A 333 -10.36 15.95 8.94
CA GLU A 333 -9.79 14.83 8.18
C GLU A 333 -8.30 14.61 8.52
N GLU A 334 -7.78 15.28 9.56
CA GLU A 334 -6.36 15.21 9.94
C GLU A 334 -5.91 13.81 10.41
N GLY A 335 -6.87 12.92 10.72
CA GLY A 335 -6.64 11.52 11.08
C GLY A 335 -6.96 10.50 9.98
N LEU A 336 -7.37 10.91 8.77
CA LEU A 336 -7.43 10.01 7.62
C LEU A 336 -6.00 9.82 7.10
N ARG A 337 -5.35 8.70 7.44
CA ARG A 337 -4.01 8.35 6.94
C ARG A 337 -3.96 6.95 6.37
#